data_AF-A0A3R6K285-F1
#
_entry.id   AF-A0A3R6K285-F1
#
_cell.length_a   1.000
_cell.length_b   1.000
_cell.length_c   1.000
_cell.angle_alpha   90.00
_cell.angle_beta   90.00
_cell.angle_gamma   90.00
#
_symmetry.space_group_name_H-M   'P 1'
#
loop_
_entity.id
_entity.type
_entity.pdbx_description
1 polymer ?
#
loop_
_entity_poly.entity_id
_entity_poly.type
_entity_poly.pdbx_seq_one_letter_code
_entity_poly.pdbx_strand_id
1 'polypeptide(L)'
;MSGEPKLELTVTVLNVNEGHNAELMQHCSTLKEYAQYVARVRHYAANMSLNQAVECAVDECIKEGILAEFLSKNRAEVISMSIFEYDKELEEKKLRKAEYEAGFSDGEKSGHETGFSEGH
;
A
#
# COMPACT_ATOMS: atom_id res chain seq x y z
N MET A 1 4.35 35.41 -6.70
CA MET A 1 4.53 34.11 -7.36
C MET A 1 3.19 33.77 -8.02
N SER A 2 3.08 33.84 -9.35
CA SER A 2 1.85 33.50 -10.07
C SER A 2 1.56 32.00 -9.87
N GLY A 3 0.33 31.67 -9.44
CA GLY A 3 -0.10 30.32 -9.10
C GLY A 3 -0.42 29.43 -10.30
N GLU A 4 0.13 29.73 -11.49
CA GLU A 4 -0.12 28.93 -12.68
C GLU A 4 0.83 27.71 -12.70
N PRO A 5 0.29 26.47 -12.67
CA PRO A 5 1.10 25.28 -12.75
C PRO A 5 1.80 25.22 -14.11
N LYS A 6 3.12 25.00 -14.09
CA LYS A 6 3.95 24.90 -15.31
C LYS A 6 3.79 23.57 -16.04
N LEU A 7 3.02 22.63 -15.48
CA LEU A 7 2.78 21.30 -16.01
C LEU A 7 1.48 20.73 -15.40
N GLU A 8 0.56 20.30 -16.25
CA GLU A 8 -0.65 19.56 -15.87
C GLU A 8 -0.58 18.18 -16.54
N LEU A 9 -0.77 17.11 -15.76
CA LEU A 9 -0.63 15.73 -16.21
C LEU A 9 -1.87 14.94 -15.83
N THR A 10 -2.41 14.20 -16.79
CA THR A 10 -3.35 13.11 -16.51
C THR A 10 -2.57 11.82 -16.48
N VAL A 11 -2.66 11.08 -15.37
CA VAL A 11 -1.98 9.79 -15.18
C VAL A 11 -3.00 8.68 -14.94
N THR A 12 -2.64 7.46 -15.34
CA THR A 12 -3.41 6.26 -15.00
C THR A 12 -2.68 5.51 -13.90
N VAL A 13 -3.39 5.20 -12.81
CA VAL A 13 -2.86 4.41 -11.70
C VAL A 13 -3.42 3.00 -11.79
N LEU A 14 -2.56 1.99 -11.75
CA LEU A 14 -2.93 0.59 -11.86
C LEU A 14 -2.69 -0.14 -10.54
N ASN A 15 -3.66 -0.96 -10.13
CA ASN A 15 -3.56 -1.81 -8.95
C ASN A 15 -2.72 -3.07 -9.24
N VAL A 16 -1.51 -3.13 -8.71
CA VAL A 16 -0.60 -4.26 -8.91
C VAL A 16 -0.72 -5.35 -7.84
N ASN A 17 -1.72 -5.29 -6.97
CA ASN A 17 -1.94 -6.36 -5.99
C ASN A 17 -2.25 -7.70 -6.68
N GLU A 18 -1.94 -8.81 -6.00
CA GLU A 18 -2.22 -10.14 -6.52
C GLU A 18 -3.70 -10.28 -6.91
N GLY A 19 -3.96 -10.84 -8.11
CA GLY A 19 -5.30 -10.98 -8.67
C GLY A 19 -5.82 -9.77 -9.46
N HIS A 20 -5.09 -8.66 -9.50
CA HIS A 20 -5.46 -7.46 -10.27
C HIS A 20 -4.60 -7.26 -11.52
N ASN A 21 -5.10 -6.47 -12.48
CA ASN A 21 -4.43 -6.13 -13.74
C ASN A 21 -3.83 -7.34 -14.46
N ALA A 22 -4.66 -8.37 -14.69
CA ALA A 22 -4.22 -9.66 -15.22
C ALA A 22 -3.43 -9.58 -16.53
N GLU A 23 -3.76 -8.66 -17.43
CA GLU A 23 -3.02 -8.42 -18.68
C GLU A 23 -1.61 -7.90 -18.40
N LEU A 24 -1.46 -6.87 -17.56
CA LEU A 24 -0.15 -6.37 -17.11
C LEU A 24 0.68 -7.48 -16.45
N MET A 25 0.06 -8.29 -15.60
CA MET A 25 0.71 -9.39 -14.88
C MET A 25 1.12 -10.54 -15.80
N GLN A 26 0.40 -10.76 -16.90
CA GLN A 26 0.80 -11.74 -17.94
C GLN A 26 2.04 -11.27 -18.70
N HIS A 27 2.19 -9.96 -18.90
CA HIS A 27 3.33 -9.40 -19.62
C HIS A 27 4.58 -9.19 -18.76
N CYS A 28 4.46 -9.18 -17.43
CA CYS A 28 5.60 -9.00 -16.52
C CYS A 28 5.59 -10.02 -15.38
N SER A 29 6.33 -11.11 -15.55
CA SER A 29 6.45 -12.18 -14.55
C SER A 29 7.07 -11.70 -13.25
N THR A 30 8.09 -10.84 -13.30
CA THR A 30 8.73 -10.28 -12.09
C THR A 30 7.76 -9.44 -11.28
N LEU A 31 6.93 -8.60 -11.92
CA LEU A 31 5.92 -7.81 -11.21
C LEU A 31 4.84 -8.71 -10.60
N LYS A 32 4.43 -9.75 -11.33
CA LYS A 32 3.50 -10.76 -10.82
C LYS A 32 4.07 -11.45 -9.58
N GLU A 33 5.30 -11.94 -9.63
CA GLU A 33 5.96 -12.60 -8.50
C GLU A 33 6.16 -11.66 -7.30
N TYR A 34 6.46 -10.39 -7.55
CA TYR A 34 6.48 -9.36 -6.51
C TYR A 34 5.11 -9.18 -5.84
N ALA A 35 4.03 -9.12 -6.62
CA ALA A 35 2.67 -9.01 -6.10
C ALA A 35 2.31 -10.22 -5.21
N GLN A 36 2.75 -11.43 -5.61
CA GLN A 36 2.58 -12.65 -4.82
C GLN A 36 3.38 -12.59 -3.50
N TYR A 37 4.64 -12.14 -3.53
CA TYR A 37 5.45 -11.95 -2.33
C TYR A 37 4.77 -11.01 -1.33
N VAL A 38 4.32 -9.84 -1.79
CA VAL A 38 3.62 -8.87 -0.92
C VAL A 38 2.33 -9.46 -0.35
N ALA A 39 1.58 -10.25 -1.12
CA ALA A 39 0.39 -10.93 -0.64
C ALA A 39 0.71 -11.94 0.47
N ARG A 40 1.81 -12.71 0.35
CA ARG A 40 2.28 -13.63 1.41
C ARG A 40 2.68 -12.89 2.68
N VAL A 41 3.42 -11.78 2.57
CA VAL A 41 3.77 -10.95 3.75
C VAL A 41 2.52 -10.48 4.47
N ARG A 42 1.52 -9.95 3.74
CA ARG A 42 0.24 -9.50 4.31
C ARG A 42 -0.54 -10.64 4.96
N HIS A 43 -0.56 -11.82 4.33
CA HIS A 43 -1.22 -13.00 4.86
C HIS A 43 -0.63 -13.43 6.21
N TYR A 44 0.70 -13.50 6.31
CA TYR A 44 1.36 -13.86 7.56
C TYR A 44 1.23 -12.74 8.61
N ALA A 45 1.39 -11.47 8.23
CA ALA A 45 1.29 -10.33 9.14
C ALA A 45 -0.10 -10.19 9.80
N ALA A 46 -1.14 -10.83 9.25
CA ALA A 46 -2.45 -10.91 9.88
C ALA A 46 -2.47 -11.76 11.17
N ASN A 47 -1.52 -12.69 11.33
CA ASN A 47 -1.52 -13.68 12.41
C ASN A 47 -0.19 -13.74 13.20
N MET A 48 0.86 -13.04 12.78
CA MET A 48 2.15 -13.00 13.46
C MET A 48 2.83 -11.62 13.36
N SER A 49 3.96 -11.45 14.05
CA SER A 49 4.73 -10.19 13.97
C SER A 49 5.26 -9.92 12.56
N LEU A 50 5.39 -8.65 12.19
CA LEU A 50 5.86 -8.25 10.85
C LEU A 50 7.21 -8.89 10.50
N ASN A 51 8.16 -8.91 11.43
CA ASN A 51 9.47 -9.53 11.21
C ASN A 51 9.35 -11.01 10.87
N GLN A 52 8.55 -11.75 11.66
CA GLN A 52 8.30 -13.17 11.40
C GLN A 52 7.54 -13.37 10.08
N ALA A 53 6.57 -12.52 9.79
CA ALA A 53 5.79 -12.59 8.57
C ALA A 53 6.65 -12.41 7.31
N VAL A 54 7.56 -11.44 7.34
CA VAL A 54 8.51 -11.19 6.26
C VAL A 54 9.49 -12.36 6.11
N GLU A 55 10.05 -12.88 7.21
CA GLU A 55 10.94 -14.05 7.15
C GLU A 55 10.23 -15.29 6.58
N CYS A 56 9.03 -15.61 7.06
CA CYS A 56 8.23 -16.73 6.55
C CYS A 56 7.86 -16.54 5.07
N ALA A 57 7.46 -15.33 4.68
CA ALA A 57 7.14 -15.03 3.28
C ALA A 57 8.36 -15.19 2.36
N VAL A 58 9.54 -14.71 2.78
CA VAL A 58 10.77 -14.86 2.01
C VAL A 58 11.13 -16.34 1.83
N ASP A 59 11.10 -17.12 2.92
CA ASP A 59 11.46 -18.54 2.87
C ASP A 59 10.46 -19.34 2.01
N GLU A 60 9.16 -19.06 2.11
CA GLU A 60 8.12 -19.67 1.28
C GLU A 60 8.27 -19.28 -0.20
N CYS A 61 8.50 -18.01 -0.50
CA CYS A 61 8.64 -17.53 -1.88
C CYS A 61 9.88 -18.15 -2.55
N ILE A 62 11.02 -18.26 -1.85
CA ILE A 62 12.19 -18.95 -2.37
C ILE A 62 11.88 -20.41 -2.68
N LYS A 63 11.16 -21.10 -1.78
CA LYS A 63 10.78 -22.51 -1.95
C LYS A 63 9.82 -22.74 -3.12
N GLU A 64 8.89 -21.81 -3.35
CA GLU A 64 7.91 -21.87 -4.43
C GLU A 64 8.43 -21.32 -5.77
N GLY A 65 9.66 -20.79 -5.81
CA GLY A 65 10.27 -20.23 -7.03
C GLY A 65 9.86 -18.78 -7.33
N ILE A 66 9.19 -18.09 -6.40
CA ILE A 66 8.73 -16.71 -6.52
C ILE A 66 9.88 -15.77 -6.15
N LEU A 67 10.36 -14.96 -7.10
CA LEU A 67 11.54 -14.10 -6.92
C LEU A 67 12.76 -14.83 -6.33
N ALA A 68 12.85 -16.15 -6.50
CA ALA A 68 13.71 -16.99 -5.66
C ALA A 68 15.19 -16.59 -5.75
N GLU A 69 15.69 -16.26 -6.94
CA GLU A 69 17.07 -15.80 -7.13
C GLU A 69 17.33 -14.46 -6.44
N PHE A 70 16.39 -13.51 -6.57
CA PHE A 70 16.50 -12.18 -5.98
C PHE A 70 16.44 -12.24 -4.45
N LEU A 71 15.46 -12.97 -3.90
CA LEU A 71 15.26 -13.12 -2.46
C LEU A 71 16.43 -13.89 -1.82
N SER A 72 16.95 -14.92 -2.49
CA SER A 72 18.10 -15.68 -1.98
C SER A 72 19.36 -14.83 -1.92
N LYS A 73 19.61 -13.99 -2.94
CA LYS A 73 20.79 -13.12 -3.01
C LYS A 73 20.73 -11.94 -2.04
N ASN A 74 19.55 -11.36 -1.85
CA ASN A 74 19.37 -10.10 -1.13
C ASN A 74 18.61 -10.26 0.20
N ARG A 75 18.55 -11.47 0.77
CA ARG A 75 17.68 -11.82 1.90
C ARG A 75 17.69 -10.80 3.04
N ALA A 76 18.86 -10.43 3.53
CA ALA A 76 18.98 -9.50 4.66
C ALA A 76 18.44 -8.10 4.35
N GLU A 77 18.74 -7.59 3.15
CA GLU A 77 18.27 -6.28 2.70
C GLU A 77 16.75 -6.29 2.45
N VAL A 78 16.24 -7.33 1.80
CA VAL A 78 14.80 -7.48 1.54
C VAL A 78 14.02 -7.53 2.85
N ILE A 79 14.49 -8.28 3.85
CA ILE A 79 13.83 -8.33 5.16
C ILE A 79 13.81 -6.95 5.80
N SER A 80 14.97 -6.29 5.86
CA SER A 80 15.09 -4.96 6.46
C SER A 80 14.19 -3.93 5.76
N MET A 81 14.22 -3.89 4.43
CA MET A 81 13.45 -2.94 3.64
C MET A 81 11.95 -3.21 3.74
N SER A 82 11.53 -4.48 3.67
CA SER A 82 10.11 -4.84 3.74
C SER A 82 9.50 -4.48 5.11
N ILE A 83 10.25 -4.65 6.20
CA ILE A 83 9.80 -4.22 7.53
C ILE A 83 9.63 -2.71 7.57
N PHE A 84 10.64 -1.96 7.12
CA PHE A 84 10.61 -0.51 7.10
C PHE A 84 9.46 0.06 6.25
N GLU A 85 9.27 -0.46 5.04
CA GLU A 85 8.21 -0.03 4.13
C GLU A 85 6.82 -0.30 4.71
N TYR A 86 6.61 -1.48 5.31
CA TYR A 86 5.31 -1.86 5.86
C TYR A 86 4.94 -1.05 7.11
N ASP A 87 5.90 -0.76 7.97
CA ASP A 87 5.70 0.15 9.11
C ASP A 87 5.31 1.55 8.65
N LYS A 88 5.96 2.05 7.59
CA LYS A 88 5.62 3.33 6.97
C LYS A 88 4.21 3.32 6.37
N GLU A 89 3.85 2.28 5.61
CA GLU A 89 2.49 2.12 5.05
C GLU A 89 1.44 2.13 6.16
N LEU A 90 1.72 1.47 7.29
CA LEU A 90 0.84 1.45 8.45
C LEU A 90 0.68 2.83 9.09
N GLU A 91 1.75 3.61 9.20
CA GLU A 91 1.72 4.98 9.70
C GLU A 91 0.90 5.89 8.78
N GLU A 92 1.17 5.86 7.47
CA GLU A 92 0.43 6.64 6.47
C GLU A 92 -1.05 6.29 6.45
N LYS A 93 -1.40 5.00 6.59
CA LYS A 93 -2.80 4.55 6.64
C LYS A 93 -3.51 5.06 7.89
N LYS A 94 -2.83 5.13 9.04
CA LYS A 94 -3.38 5.72 10.27
C LYS A 94 -3.60 7.22 10.10
N LEU A 95 -2.63 7.94 9.53
CA LEU A 95 -2.74 9.38 9.27
C LEU A 95 -3.92 9.68 8.35
N ARG A 96 -4.00 8.99 7.20
CA ARG A 96 -5.09 9.16 6.22
C ARG A 96 -6.46 8.90 6.83
N LYS A 97 -6.56 7.89 7.70
CA LYS A 97 -7.82 7.59 8.41
C LYS A 97 -8.20 8.72 9.37
N ALA A 98 -7.24 9.23 10.15
CA ALA A 98 -7.47 10.34 11.07
C ALA A 98 -7.87 11.63 10.35
N GLU A 99 -7.22 11.95 9.21
CA GLU A 99 -7.57 13.09 8.37
C GLU A 99 -8.98 12.97 7.80
N TYR A 100 -9.36 11.78 7.33
CA TYR A 100 -10.70 11.50 6.84
C TYR A 100 -11.76 11.68 7.94
N GLU A 101 -11.52 11.12 9.13
CA GLU A 101 -12.43 11.23 10.28
C GLU A 101 -12.57 12.68 10.76
N ALA A 102 -11.47 13.45 10.78
CA ALA A 102 -11.50 14.87 11.12
C ALA A 102 -12.27 15.68 10.07
N GLY A 103 -12.01 15.49 8.78
CA GLY A 103 -12.72 16.17 7.69
C GLY A 103 -14.21 15.84 7.64
N PHE A 104 -14.58 14.59 7.93
CA PHE A 104 -15.97 14.18 8.05
C PHE A 104 -16.68 14.90 9.21
N SER A 105 -16.06 14.95 10.40
CA SER A 105 -16.59 15.62 11.59
C SER A 105 -16.76 17.13 11.39
N ASP A 106 -15.78 17.80 10.76
CA ASP A 106 -15.85 19.23 10.46
C ASP A 106 -16.93 19.56 9.42
N GLY A 107 -17.10 18.68 8.41
CA GLY A 107 -18.17 18.78 7.43
C GLY A 107 -19.56 18.61 8.07
N GLU A 108 -19.73 17.66 9.00
CA GLU A 108 -20.99 17.44 9.72
C GLU A 108 -21.38 18.67 10.57
N LYS A 109 -20.42 19.23 11.33
CA LYS A 109 -20.65 20.44 12.13
C LYS A 109 -20.99 21.65 11.27
N SER A 110 -20.20 21.89 10.22
CA SER A 110 -20.41 23.02 9.32
C SER A 110 -21.75 22.92 8.58
N GLY A 111 -22.15 21.72 8.17
CA GLY A 111 -23.46 21.46 7.56
C GLY A 111 -24.62 21.69 8.52
N HIS A 112 -24.48 21.26 9.78
CA HIS A 112 -25.50 21.49 10.81
C HIS A 112 -25.66 22.97 11.16
N GLU A 113 -24.56 23.72 11.26
CA GLU A 113 -24.59 25.16 11.55
C GLU A 113 -25.15 25.98 10.38
N THR A 114 -24.80 25.64 9.13
CA THR A 114 -25.28 26.36 7.94
C THR A 114 -26.75 26.05 7.63
N GLY A 115 -27.19 24.80 7.81
CA GLY A 115 -28.59 24.41 7.64
C GLY A 115 -29.54 25.04 8.67
N PHE A 116 -29.04 25.38 9.87
CA PHE A 116 -29.82 26.08 10.89
C PHE A 116 -29.93 27.59 10.63
N SER A 117 -28.93 28.20 9.99
CA SER A 117 -28.90 29.64 9.70
C SER A 117 -29.64 30.04 8.41
N GLU A 118 -29.70 29.16 7.41
CA GLU A 118 -30.43 29.41 6.15
C GLU A 118 -31.91 28.97 6.17
N GLY A 119 -32.37 28.34 7.26
CA GLY A 119 -33.75 27.87 7.45
C GLY A 119 -34.71 28.85 8.14
N HIS A 120 -34.45 30.16 8.10
CA HIS A 120 -35.33 31.21 8.65
C HIS A 120 -35.82 32.19 7.58
#